data_AF-A0A2S9FR64-F1
#
_entry.id   AF-A0A2S9FR64-F1
#
_cell.length_a   1.000
_cell.length_b   1.000
_cell.length_c   1.000
_cell.angle_alpha   90.00
_cell.angle_beta   90.00
_cell.angle_gamma   90.00
#
_symmetry.space_group_name_H-M   'P 1'
#
loop_
_entity.id
_entity.type
_entity.pdbx_description
1 polymer ?
#
loop_
_entity_poly.entity_id
_entity_poly.type
_entity_poly.pdbx_seq_one_letter_code
_entity_poly.pdbx_strand_id
1 'polypeptide(L)'
;HNYIGTEHILLGLIREGEGVAAQVLVKLGAELTRVRQQVIQLLSGYQGKETAEAGTGGRGGEAGNPSTSLVLDQFGRNLTAAAMEGKLDPVIGREKEI
;
A
#
# COMPACT_ATOMS: atom_id res chain seq x y z
N HIS A 1 1.50 -3.15 -7.09
CA HIS A 1 2.74 -3.92 -6.90
C HIS A 1 3.64 -3.70 -8.11
N ASN A 2 4.71 -2.92 -7.97
CA ASN A 2 5.69 -2.67 -9.06
C ASN A 2 6.74 -3.79 -9.19
N TYR A 3 6.59 -4.88 -8.42
CA TYR A 3 7.50 -6.01 -8.38
C TYR A 3 6.72 -7.33 -8.31
N ILE A 4 7.26 -8.37 -8.95
CA ILE A 4 6.67 -9.71 -8.96
C ILE A 4 7.36 -10.55 -7.88
N GLY A 5 6.66 -10.76 -6.76
CA GLY A 5 7.07 -11.63 -5.65
C GLY A 5 6.56 -13.07 -5.77
N THR A 6 6.97 -13.94 -4.84
CA THR A 6 6.56 -15.35 -4.79
C THR A 6 5.05 -15.55 -4.67
N GLU A 7 4.35 -14.60 -4.05
CA GLU A 7 2.90 -14.62 -3.88
C GLU A 7 2.19 -14.50 -5.23
N HIS A 8 2.73 -13.70 -6.15
CA HIS A 8 2.17 -13.53 -7.48
C HIS A 8 2.28 -14.83 -8.29
N ILE A 9 3.42 -15.51 -8.17
CA ILE A 9 3.63 -16.82 -8.83
C ILE A 9 2.67 -17.86 -8.27
N LEU A 10 2.56 -17.97 -6.94
CA LEU A 10 1.67 -18.91 -6.28
C LEU A 10 0.18 -18.64 -6.61
N LEU A 11 -0.24 -17.37 -6.62
CA LEU A 11 -1.59 -16.98 -7.02
C LEU A 11 -1.86 -17.30 -8.50
N GLY A 12 -0.86 -17.18 -9.37
CA GLY A 12 -0.95 -17.58 -10.78
C GLY A 12 -1.20 -19.08 -10.94
N LEU A 13 -0.42 -19.91 -10.24
CA LEU A 13 -0.57 -21.38 -10.25
C LEU A 13 -1.93 -21.83 -9.72
N ILE A 14 -2.43 -21.17 -8.66
CA ILE A 14 -3.76 -21.46 -8.11
C ILE A 14 -4.86 -21.00 -9.06
N ARG A 15 -4.68 -19.88 -9.76
CA ARG A 15 -5.66 -19.35 -10.73
C ARG A 15 -5.80 -20.25 -11.96
N GLU A 16 -4.72 -20.88 -12.41
CA GLU A 16 -4.75 -21.86 -13.51
C GLU A 16 -5.57 -23.11 -13.13
N GLY A 17 -5.42 -23.61 -11.91
CA GLY A 17 -6.30 -24.63 -11.32
C GLY A 17 -6.16 -26.06 -11.85
N GLU A 18 -5.68 -26.25 -13.07
CA GLU A 18 -5.61 -27.57 -13.74
C GLU A 18 -4.18 -28.15 -13.82
N GLY A 19 -3.16 -27.32 -13.58
CA GLY A 19 -1.75 -27.69 -13.70
C GLY A 19 -1.23 -28.63 -12.60
N VAL A 20 -0.02 -29.16 -12.82
CA VAL A 20 0.66 -30.09 -11.88
C VAL A 20 0.77 -29.50 -10.47
N ALA A 21 1.04 -28.20 -10.35
CA ALA A 21 1.13 -27.51 -9.07
C ALA A 21 -0.18 -27.59 -8.27
N ALA A 22 -1.32 -27.33 -8.93
CA ALA A 22 -2.64 -27.43 -8.31
C ALA A 22 -2.93 -28.87 -7.86
N GLN A 23 -2.59 -29.86 -8.70
CA GLN A 23 -2.76 -31.28 -8.36
C GLN A 23 -1.90 -31.70 -7.16
N VAL A 24 -0.65 -31.23 -7.08
CA VAL A 24 0.23 -31.51 -5.94
C VAL A 24 -0.32 -30.88 -4.66
N LEU A 25 -0.77 -29.63 -4.71
CA LEU A 25 -1.39 -28.96 -3.56
C LEU A 25 -2.61 -29.74 -3.05
N VAL A 26 -3.50 -30.16 -3.95
CA VAL A 26 -4.68 -30.98 -3.60
C VAL A 26 -4.28 -32.34 -3.03
N LYS A 27 -3.28 -33.02 -3.62
CA LYS A 27 -2.75 -34.30 -3.11
C LYS A 27 -2.14 -34.18 -1.71
N LEU A 28 -1.58 -33.03 -1.38
CA LEU A 28 -1.07 -32.71 -0.03
C LEU A 28 -2.18 -32.28 0.94
N GLY A 29 -3.45 -32.31 0.52
CA GLY A 29 -4.61 -31.95 1.35
C GLY A 29 -4.87 -30.45 1.44
N ALA A 30 -4.25 -29.64 0.58
CA ALA A 30 -4.52 -28.21 0.53
C ALA A 30 -5.78 -27.91 -0.31
N GLU A 31 -6.64 -27.04 0.22
CA GLU A 31 -7.80 -26.52 -0.48
C GLU A 31 -7.44 -25.19 -1.16
N LEU A 32 -7.52 -25.15 -2.50
CA LEU A 32 -6.97 -24.04 -3.31
C LEU A 32 -7.59 -22.68 -2.95
N THR A 33 -8.87 -22.63 -2.61
CA THR A 33 -9.56 -21.38 -2.22
C THR A 33 -8.99 -20.85 -0.91
N ARG A 34 -8.83 -21.71 0.10
CA ARG A 34 -8.22 -21.35 1.38
C ARG A 34 -6.78 -20.90 1.24
N VAL A 35 -5.97 -21.54 0.40
CA VAL A 35 -4.58 -21.11 0.14
C VAL A 35 -4.58 -19.70 -0.47
N ARG A 36 -5.41 -19.45 -1.49
CA ARG A 36 -5.55 -18.12 -2.10
C ARG A 36 -5.94 -17.05 -1.07
N GLN A 37 -6.94 -17.33 -0.23
CA GLN A 37 -7.40 -16.41 0.81
C GLN A 37 -6.28 -16.09 1.80
N GLN A 38 -5.54 -17.10 2.24
CA GLN A 38 -4.42 -16.93 3.16
C GLN A 38 -3.32 -16.03 2.57
N VAL A 39 -2.98 -16.22 1.30
CA VAL A 39 -1.96 -15.40 0.61
C VAL A 39 -2.41 -13.94 0.51
N ILE A 40 -3.67 -13.68 0.17
CA ILE A 40 -4.23 -12.32 0.10
C ILE A 40 -4.23 -11.65 1.48
N GLN A 41 -4.55 -12.40 2.54
CA GLN A 41 -4.54 -11.90 3.90
C GLN A 41 -3.13 -11.50 4.35
N LEU A 42 -2.13 -12.33 4.04
CA LEU A 42 -0.73 -12.03 4.33
C LEU A 42 -0.25 -10.80 3.55
N LEU A 43 -0.63 -10.66 2.28
CA LEU A 43 -0.30 -9.49 1.46
C LEU A 43 -0.86 -8.19 2.07
N SER A 44 -2.09 -8.24 2.56
CA SER A 44 -2.76 -7.10 3.19
C SER A 44 -2.09 -6.67 4.49
N GLY A 45 -1.50 -7.62 5.23
CA GLY A 45 -0.75 -7.35 6.46
C GLY A 45 0.71 -6.91 6.24
N TYR A 46 1.30 -7.24 5.08
CA TYR A 46 2.71 -6.96 4.78
C TYR A 46 2.98 -5.59 4.14
N GLN A 47 1.96 -4.85 3.69
CA GLN A 47 2.13 -3.53 3.06
C GLN A 47 2.74 -2.44 3.98
N GLY A 48 3.02 -2.75 5.25
CA GLY A 48 3.57 -1.81 6.23
C GLY A 48 5.09 -1.81 6.40
N LYS A 49 5.88 -2.59 5.65
CA LYS A 49 7.31 -2.78 5.97
C LYS A 49 8.35 -2.47 4.90
N GLU A 50 7.98 -1.98 3.72
CA GLU A 50 8.97 -1.54 2.73
C GLU A 50 8.65 -0.12 2.25
N THR A 51 9.70 0.71 2.25
CA THR A 51 9.81 2.13 1.89
C THR A 51 9.37 3.17 2.94
N ALA A 52 10.18 3.36 3.99
CA ALA A 52 10.31 4.65 4.67
C ALA A 52 11.64 4.75 5.46
N GLU A 53 12.77 4.82 4.77
CA GLU A 53 14.01 5.33 5.36
C GLU A 53 14.72 6.27 4.36
N ALA A 54 14.51 7.58 4.54
CA ALA A 54 15.48 8.67 4.38
C ALA A 54 14.77 10.02 4.53
N GLY A 55 15.19 10.86 5.50
CA GLY A 55 14.92 12.31 5.44
C GLY A 55 14.47 13.02 6.73
N THR A 56 15.38 13.12 7.71
CA THR A 56 15.71 14.34 8.49
C THR A 56 14.62 15.39 8.82
N GLY A 57 14.22 15.42 10.10
CA GLY A 57 14.42 16.54 11.03
C GLY A 57 13.85 17.93 10.74
N GLY A 58 12.95 18.38 11.62
CA GLY A 58 13.04 19.75 12.18
C GLY A 58 11.77 20.60 12.21
N ARG A 59 11.36 20.90 13.46
CA ARG A 59 10.65 22.10 13.96
C ARG A 59 9.15 22.24 13.70
N GLY A 60 8.43 22.31 14.82
CA GLY A 60 6.99 22.54 14.88
C GLY A 60 6.58 24.00 14.71
N GLY A 61 5.26 24.15 14.56
CA GLY A 61 4.54 25.42 14.51
C GLY A 61 3.08 25.19 14.13
N GLU A 62 2.22 25.20 15.15
CA GLU A 62 0.80 25.61 15.18
C GLU A 62 -0.24 25.11 14.14
N ALA A 63 -1.15 24.28 14.67
CA ALA A 63 -2.62 24.38 14.64
C ALA A 63 -3.31 25.03 13.42
N GLY A 64 -4.03 24.20 12.65
CA GLY A 64 -5.05 24.63 11.69
C GLY A 64 -6.26 23.69 11.74
N ASN A 65 -7.33 24.17 12.36
CA ASN A 65 -8.64 23.55 12.60
C ASN A 65 -9.17 22.69 11.42
N PRO A 66 -9.70 21.46 11.64
CA PRO A 66 -10.31 20.67 10.57
C PRO A 66 -11.56 21.40 10.05
N SER A 67 -11.60 21.64 8.74
CA SER A 67 -12.74 22.23 8.04
C SER A 67 -14.00 21.42 8.31
N THR A 68 -15.01 22.01 8.94
CA THR A 68 -16.27 21.38 9.35
C THR A 68 -17.23 21.07 8.19
N SER A 69 -16.73 20.79 6.99
CA SER A 69 -17.54 20.64 5.78
C SER A 69 -17.38 19.23 5.20
N LEU A 70 -18.46 18.45 5.30
CA LEU A 70 -18.57 17.07 4.78
C LEU A 70 -18.20 16.96 3.28
N VAL A 71 -18.40 18.02 2.50
CA VAL A 71 -18.10 18.04 1.07
C VAL A 71 -16.59 18.13 0.81
N LEU A 72 -15.85 18.91 1.62
CA LEU A 72 -14.40 19.03 1.50
C LEU A 72 -13.70 17.74 1.91
N ASP A 73 -14.21 17.02 2.90
CA ASP A 73 -13.65 15.73 3.32
C ASP A 73 -13.89 14.64 2.27
N GLN A 74 -15.03 14.68 1.58
CA GLN A 74 -15.38 13.67 0.58
C GLN A 74 -14.70 13.88 -0.78
N PHE A 75 -14.49 15.14 -1.20
CA PHE A 75 -14.00 15.46 -2.55
C PHE A 75 -12.72 16.30 -2.58
N GLY A 76 -12.32 16.86 -1.45
CA GLY A 76 -11.09 17.65 -1.33
C GLY A 76 -9.89 16.79 -0.96
N ARG A 77 -8.71 17.24 -1.38
CA ARG A 77 -7.43 16.69 -0.91
C ARG A 77 -6.77 17.73 -0.02
N ASN A 78 -6.59 17.41 1.26
CA ASN A 78 -5.95 18.31 2.21
C ASN A 78 -4.41 18.26 2.06
N LEU A 79 -3.83 19.27 1.41
CA LEU A 79 -2.39 19.34 1.17
C LEU A 79 -1.59 19.63 2.46
N THR A 80 -2.14 20.38 3.41
CA THR A 80 -1.49 20.66 4.70
C THR A 80 -1.35 19.38 5.53
N ALA A 81 -2.39 18.55 5.58
CA ALA A 81 -2.33 17.23 6.22
C ALA A 81 -1.31 16.32 5.52
N ALA A 82 -1.32 16.27 4.19
CA ALA A 82 -0.35 15.49 3.42
C ALA A 82 1.11 15.97 3.64
N ALA A 83 1.33 17.27 3.87
CA ALA A 83 2.63 17.84 4.20
C ALA A 83 3.11 17.36 5.57
N MET A 84 2.25 17.43 6.58
CA MET A 84 2.57 16.97 7.94
C MET A 84 2.85 15.47 8.00
N GLU A 85 2.17 14.68 7.17
CA GLU A 85 2.38 13.24 7.04
C GLU A 85 3.58 12.86 6.16
N GLY A 86 4.31 13.83 5.59
CA GLY A 86 5.47 13.58 4.72
C GLY A 86 5.13 12.91 3.39
N LYS A 87 3.87 12.98 2.96
CA LYS A 87 3.35 12.35 1.72
C LYS A 87 3.42 13.26 0.50
N LEU A 88 3.88 14.50 0.66
CA LEU A 88 4.10 15.44 -0.44
C LEU A 88 5.53 15.30 -0.96
N ASP A 89 5.66 15.25 -2.29
CA ASP A 89 6.97 15.32 -2.92
C ASP A 89 7.63 16.68 -2.68
N PRO A 90 8.95 16.73 -2.45
CA PRO A 90 9.65 17.98 -2.23
C PRO A 90 9.58 18.86 -3.47
N VAL A 91 9.26 20.14 -3.26
CA VAL A 91 9.26 21.12 -4.34
C VAL A 91 10.66 21.73 -4.44
N ILE A 92 11.27 21.64 -5.62
CA ILE A 92 12.63 22.14 -5.88
C ILE A 92 12.58 23.18 -7.02
N GLY A 93 13.35 24.28 -6.92
CA GLY A 93 13.54 25.22 -8.01
C GLY A 93 12.41 26.22 -8.24
N ARG A 94 11.58 26.47 -7.22
CA ARG A 94 10.45 27.43 -7.26
C ARG A 94 10.63 28.61 -6.30
N GLU A 95 11.87 29.05 -6.07
CA GLU A 95 12.22 30.07 -5.06
C GLU A 95 11.66 31.47 -5.38
N LYS A 96 11.16 31.70 -6.61
CA LYS A 96 10.56 32.98 -7.01
C LYS A 96 9.04 32.99 -6.85
N GLU A 97 8.38 31.82 -6.85
CA GLU A 97 6.92 31.70 -6.83
C GLU A 97 6.34 31.25 -5.48
N ILE A 98 7.12 30.52 -4.66
CA ILE A 98 6.73 30.01 -3.34
C ILE A 98 7.73 30.45 -2.27
#